data_AF-A0A917YY67-F1
#
_entry.id   AF-A0A917YY67-F1
#
_cell.length_a   1.000
_cell.length_b   1.000
_cell.length_c   1.000
_cell.angle_alpha   90.00
_cell.angle_beta   90.00
_cell.angle_gamma   90.00
#
_symmetry.space_group_name_H-M   'P 1'
#
loop_
_entity.id
_entity.type
_entity.pdbx_description
1 polymer ?
#
loop_
_entity_poly.entity_id
_entity_poly.type
_entity_poly.pdbx_seq_one_letter_code
_entity_poly.pdbx_strand_id
1 'polypeptide(L)'
;MGKLSERGGRLMRVAATAAAAAGGALAAGVVIGMTARLLMSAITVAAAEESTFTAAGTAGVMMVFTVLAVPAAVTAVAPAVVRVAGRWVTAAVTGWGMATNGFADGAAVILAPDSRMSLIVVIVVAFGATVVAHGMFAQFVARRLAERLAGAPATTPLPGTTAPA
;
A
#
# COMPACT_ATOMS: atom_id res chain seq x y z
N MET A 1 -22.70 -27.00 25.24
CA MET A 1 -22.93 -25.77 24.45
C MET A 1 -21.73 -24.82 24.30
N GLY A 2 -20.70 -24.84 25.17
CA GLY A 2 -19.57 -23.88 25.10
C GLY A 2 -18.66 -23.93 23.85
N LYS A 3 -18.32 -25.13 23.34
CA LYS A 3 -17.40 -25.28 22.19
C LYS A 3 -17.91 -24.70 20.87
N LEU A 4 -19.23 -24.59 20.69
CA LEU A 4 -19.84 -24.03 19.47
C LEU A 4 -19.84 -22.49 19.50
N SER A 5 -20.09 -21.88 20.65
CA SER A 5 -20.01 -20.42 20.86
C SER A 5 -18.57 -19.91 20.67
N GLU A 6 -17.58 -20.63 21.20
CA GLU A 6 -16.16 -20.27 21.10
C GLU A 6 -15.60 -20.39 19.66
N ARG A 7 -16.17 -21.30 18.85
CA ARG A 7 -15.85 -21.41 17.42
C ARG A 7 -16.46 -20.25 16.63
N GLY A 8 -17.72 -19.89 16.89
CA GLY A 8 -18.39 -18.74 16.26
C GLY A 8 -17.65 -17.42 16.50
N GLY A 9 -17.23 -17.17 17.73
CA GLY A 9 -16.47 -15.95 18.08
C GLY A 9 -15.08 -15.88 17.43
N ARG A 10 -14.41 -17.01 17.22
CA ARG A 10 -13.12 -17.05 16.50
C ARG A 10 -13.28 -16.79 15.00
N LEU A 11 -14.29 -17.39 14.36
CA LEU A 11 -14.54 -17.20 12.93
C LEU A 11 -14.88 -15.75 12.59
N MET A 12 -15.68 -15.07 13.41
CA MET A 12 -15.98 -13.64 13.23
C MET A 12 -14.73 -12.75 13.33
N ARG A 13 -13.83 -13.02 14.28
CA ARG A 13 -12.57 -12.26 14.39
C ARG A 13 -11.66 -12.48 13.18
N VAL A 14 -11.54 -13.74 12.73
CA VAL A 14 -10.75 -14.07 11.53
C VAL A 14 -11.32 -13.37 10.31
N ALA A 15 -12.65 -13.41 10.11
CA ALA A 15 -13.31 -12.71 9.01
C ALA A 15 -13.10 -11.19 9.06
N ALA A 16 -13.21 -10.58 10.25
CA ALA A 16 -12.95 -9.15 10.43
C ALA A 16 -11.49 -8.78 10.12
N THR A 17 -10.51 -9.58 10.58
CA THR A 17 -9.10 -9.35 10.25
C THR A 17 -8.80 -9.54 8.77
N ALA A 18 -9.42 -10.52 8.12
CA ALA A 18 -9.27 -10.75 6.69
C ALA A 18 -9.88 -9.60 5.88
N ALA A 19 -11.07 -9.11 6.26
CA ALA A 19 -11.70 -7.95 5.64
C ALA A 19 -10.85 -6.68 5.81
N ALA A 20 -10.26 -6.47 6.98
CA ALA A 20 -9.37 -5.35 7.24
C ALA A 20 -8.09 -5.41 6.40
N ALA A 21 -7.48 -6.59 6.28
CA ALA A 21 -6.31 -6.82 5.44
C ALA A 21 -6.65 -6.60 3.95
N ALA A 22 -7.77 -7.14 3.47
CA ALA A 22 -8.24 -6.93 2.11
C ALA A 22 -8.48 -5.43 1.82
N GLY A 23 -9.16 -4.73 2.74
CA GLY A 23 -9.39 -3.29 2.61
C GLY A 23 -8.10 -2.47 2.61
N GLY A 24 -7.13 -2.83 3.45
CA GLY A 24 -5.81 -2.20 3.47
C GLY A 24 -5.01 -2.42 2.19
N ALA A 25 -5.02 -3.64 1.66
CA ALA A 25 -4.36 -3.98 0.40
C ALA A 25 -5.00 -3.25 -0.79
N LEU A 26 -6.34 -3.22 -0.86
CA LEU A 26 -7.08 -2.51 -1.92
C LEU A 26 -6.81 -1.01 -1.90
N ALA A 27 -6.92 -0.38 -0.73
CA ALA A 27 -6.66 1.05 -0.59
C ALA A 27 -5.21 1.39 -0.98
N ALA A 28 -4.24 0.60 -0.54
CA ALA A 28 -2.84 0.79 -0.89
C ALA A 28 -2.60 0.57 -2.39
N GLY A 29 -3.17 -0.48 -2.96
CA GLY A 29 -3.06 -0.77 -4.38
C GLY A 29 -3.60 0.35 -5.27
N VAL A 30 -4.75 0.92 -4.92
CA VAL A 30 -5.33 2.06 -5.64
C VAL A 30 -4.48 3.32 -5.51
N VAL A 31 -4.08 3.69 -4.29
CA VAL A 31 -3.31 4.94 -4.07
C VAL A 31 -1.93 4.85 -4.71
N ILE A 32 -1.23 3.75 -4.50
CA ILE A 32 0.14 3.55 -5.02
C ILE A 32 0.10 3.31 -6.53
N GLY A 33 -0.87 2.55 -7.03
CA GLY A 33 -1.05 2.36 -8.47
C GLY A 33 -1.39 3.66 -9.19
N MET A 34 -2.21 4.54 -8.61
CA MET A 34 -2.48 5.88 -9.17
C MET A 34 -1.22 6.73 -9.17
N THR A 35 -0.46 6.69 -8.08
CA THR A 35 0.83 7.40 -8.00
C THR A 35 1.79 6.91 -9.08
N ALA A 36 1.95 5.59 -9.22
CA ALA A 36 2.77 4.98 -10.27
C ALA A 36 2.30 5.37 -11.68
N ARG A 37 0.99 5.43 -11.90
CA ARG A 37 0.42 5.82 -13.19
C ARG A 37 0.69 7.28 -13.53
N LEU A 38 0.58 8.17 -12.55
CA LEU A 38 0.91 9.58 -12.70
C LEU A 38 2.41 9.76 -12.98
N LEU A 39 3.27 8.99 -12.32
CA LEU A 39 4.71 9.00 -12.59
C LEU A 39 5.01 8.53 -14.01
N MET A 40 4.41 7.42 -14.47
CA MET A 40 4.54 6.95 -15.86
C MET A 40 4.06 8.00 -16.86
N SER A 41 2.93 8.66 -16.59
CA SER A 41 2.41 9.73 -17.45
C SER A 41 3.39 10.91 -17.52
N ALA A 42 3.93 11.33 -16.38
CA ALA A 42 4.94 12.38 -16.34
C ALA A 42 6.20 12.03 -17.15
N ILE A 43 6.63 10.76 -17.13
CA ILE A 43 7.73 10.27 -17.99
C ILE A 43 7.37 10.40 -19.46
N THR A 44 6.19 9.94 -19.89
CA THR A 44 5.79 10.02 -21.31
C THR A 44 5.70 11.45 -21.82
N VAL A 45 5.17 12.37 -20.99
CA VAL A 45 5.13 13.81 -21.30
C VAL A 45 6.54 14.37 -21.39
N ALA A 46 7.42 14.01 -20.46
CA ALA A 46 8.82 14.42 -20.50
C ALA A 46 9.58 13.82 -21.69
N ALA A 47 9.21 12.62 -22.15
CA ALA A 47 9.78 11.94 -23.30
C ALA A 47 9.25 12.46 -24.65
N ALA A 48 8.16 13.24 -24.64
CA ALA A 48 7.41 13.67 -25.83
C ALA A 48 6.88 12.50 -26.68
N GLU A 49 6.56 11.38 -26.03
CA GLU A 49 5.95 10.22 -26.68
C GLU A 49 4.41 10.29 -26.64
N GLU A 50 3.77 9.68 -27.63
CA GLU A 50 2.31 9.62 -27.72
C GLU A 50 1.75 8.67 -26.65
N SER A 51 0.89 9.20 -25.78
CA SER A 51 0.42 8.50 -24.59
C SER A 51 -0.59 7.39 -24.92
N THR A 52 -0.19 6.12 -24.84
CA THR A 52 -1.08 4.94 -24.99
C THR A 52 -1.73 4.51 -23.66
N PHE A 53 -2.24 5.47 -22.89
CA PHE A 53 -2.86 5.18 -21.59
C PHE A 53 -4.29 4.66 -21.77
N THR A 54 -4.48 3.36 -21.61
CA THR A 54 -5.82 2.75 -21.57
C THR A 54 -6.36 2.64 -20.15
N ALA A 55 -7.69 2.67 -20.01
CA ALA A 55 -8.37 2.39 -18.74
C ALA A 55 -8.05 0.98 -18.24
N ALA A 56 -8.00 0.00 -19.15
CA ALA A 56 -7.64 -1.38 -18.86
C ALA A 56 -6.21 -1.52 -18.31
N GLY A 57 -5.23 -0.84 -18.92
CA GLY A 57 -3.86 -0.83 -18.42
C GLY A 57 -3.76 -0.20 -17.03
N THR A 58 -4.52 0.87 -16.79
CA THR A 58 -4.57 1.52 -15.46
C THR A 58 -5.16 0.60 -14.40
N ALA A 59 -6.27 -0.08 -14.70
CA ALA A 59 -6.86 -1.06 -13.78
C ALA A 59 -5.89 -2.23 -13.49
N GLY A 60 -5.17 -2.71 -14.51
CA GLY A 60 -4.12 -3.72 -14.36
C GLY A 60 -3.01 -3.29 -13.40
N VAL A 61 -2.54 -2.04 -13.51
CA VAL A 61 -1.55 -1.46 -12.59
C VAL A 61 -2.10 -1.45 -11.16
N MET A 62 -3.32 -0.96 -10.92
CA MET A 62 -3.92 -0.98 -9.57
C MET A 62 -4.00 -2.38 -8.99
N MET A 63 -4.37 -3.37 -9.81
CA MET A 63 -4.50 -4.76 -9.39
C MET A 63 -3.15 -5.34 -8.96
N VAL A 64 -2.08 -5.07 -9.72
CA VAL A 64 -0.71 -5.49 -9.36
C VAL A 64 -0.29 -4.88 -8.02
N PHE A 65 -0.45 -3.57 -7.82
CA PHE A 65 -0.11 -2.93 -6.54
C PHE A 65 -0.95 -3.47 -5.38
N THR A 66 -2.23 -3.76 -5.62
CA THR A 66 -3.10 -4.39 -4.62
C THR A 66 -2.54 -5.73 -4.17
N VAL A 67 -2.15 -6.60 -5.11
CA VAL A 67 -1.58 -7.92 -4.80
C VAL A 67 -0.27 -7.78 -4.03
N LEU A 68 0.60 -6.84 -4.43
CA LEU A 68 1.87 -6.56 -3.76
C LEU A 68 1.71 -6.02 -2.34
N ALA A 69 0.58 -5.38 -2.03
CA ALA A 69 0.25 -4.87 -0.70
C ALA A 69 -0.15 -5.98 0.29
N VAL A 70 -0.53 -7.17 -0.19
CA VAL A 70 -1.08 -8.25 0.64
C VAL A 70 -0.15 -8.67 1.79
N PRO A 71 1.16 -8.91 1.60
CA PRO A 71 2.05 -9.29 2.70
C PRO A 71 2.09 -8.24 3.81
N ALA A 72 2.17 -6.95 3.46
CA ALA A 72 2.11 -5.87 4.42
C ALA A 72 0.74 -5.80 5.12
N ALA A 73 -0.36 -5.91 4.38
CA ALA A 73 -1.71 -5.82 4.95
C ALA A 73 -2.05 -6.99 5.89
N VAL A 74 -1.65 -8.22 5.55
CA VAL A 74 -1.87 -9.41 6.40
C VAL A 74 -1.06 -9.34 7.70
N THR A 75 0.14 -8.76 7.65
CA THR A 75 1.01 -8.62 8.83
C THR A 75 0.66 -7.41 9.70
N ALA A 76 -0.37 -6.64 9.35
CA ALA A 76 -0.71 -5.39 10.03
C ALA A 76 -1.01 -5.57 11.53
N VAL A 77 -1.69 -6.66 11.90
CA VAL A 77 -2.05 -7.01 13.29
C VAL A 77 -1.06 -7.97 13.95
N ALA A 78 0.02 -8.34 13.26
CA ALA A 78 1.04 -9.24 13.79
C ALA A 78 2.01 -8.52 14.77
N PRO A 79 2.83 -9.29 15.53
CA PRO A 79 3.91 -8.76 16.35
C PRO A 79 4.86 -7.85 15.56
N ALA A 80 5.53 -6.91 16.25
CA ALA A 80 6.32 -5.86 15.61
C ALA A 80 7.36 -6.37 14.60
N VAL A 81 8.05 -7.47 14.92
CA VAL A 81 9.06 -8.09 14.04
C VAL A 81 8.43 -8.57 12.73
N VAL A 82 7.31 -9.29 12.80
CA VAL A 82 6.59 -9.81 11.63
C VAL A 82 6.05 -8.67 10.77
N ARG A 83 5.58 -7.60 11.41
CA ARG A 83 5.06 -6.41 10.74
C ARG A 83 6.16 -5.66 9.97
N VAL A 84 7.35 -5.54 10.55
CA VAL A 84 8.51 -4.95 9.86
C VAL A 84 8.94 -5.83 8.69
N ALA A 85 9.00 -7.14 8.87
CA ALA A 85 9.30 -8.08 7.79
C ALA A 85 8.30 -7.94 6.63
N GLY A 86 7.00 -7.91 6.92
CA GLY A 86 5.96 -7.73 5.89
C GLY A 86 6.09 -6.42 5.11
N ARG A 87 6.48 -5.32 5.77
CA ARG A 87 6.76 -4.04 5.08
C ARG A 87 7.93 -4.15 4.12
N TRP A 88 9.03 -4.73 4.58
CA TRP A 88 10.23 -4.87 3.76
C TRP A 88 10.06 -5.86 2.63
N VAL A 89 9.29 -6.94 2.82
CA VAL A 89 8.92 -7.86 1.74
C VAL A 89 8.08 -7.12 0.69
N THR A 90 7.03 -6.39 1.09
CA THR A 90 6.23 -5.59 0.15
C THR A 90 7.09 -4.56 -0.57
N ALA A 91 7.98 -3.84 0.13
CA ALA A 91 8.88 -2.88 -0.48
C ALA A 91 9.86 -3.56 -1.46
N ALA A 92 10.46 -4.69 -1.09
CA ALA A 92 11.39 -5.41 -1.95
C ALA A 92 10.72 -5.92 -3.23
N VAL A 93 9.55 -6.56 -3.12
CA VAL A 93 8.84 -7.08 -4.30
C VAL A 93 8.30 -5.95 -5.17
N THR A 94 7.79 -4.87 -4.56
CA THR A 94 7.34 -3.68 -5.29
C THR A 94 8.51 -3.01 -6.01
N GLY A 95 9.63 -2.80 -5.31
CA GLY A 95 10.84 -2.21 -5.86
C GLY A 95 11.42 -3.06 -6.98
N TRP A 96 11.43 -4.40 -6.82
CA TRP A 96 11.85 -5.32 -7.87
C TRP A 96 10.97 -5.20 -9.12
N GLY A 97 9.65 -5.26 -8.96
CA GLY A 97 8.72 -5.12 -10.10
C GLY A 97 8.82 -3.77 -10.79
N MET A 98 9.03 -2.69 -10.04
CA MET A 98 9.28 -1.37 -10.61
C MET A 98 10.62 -1.33 -11.36
N ALA A 99 11.68 -1.89 -10.79
CA ALA A 99 12.99 -1.92 -11.43
C ALA A 99 12.96 -2.72 -12.73
N THR A 100 12.33 -3.90 -12.75
CA THR A 100 12.27 -4.75 -13.96
C THR A 100 11.51 -4.08 -15.11
N ASN A 101 10.43 -3.36 -14.82
CA ASN A 101 9.70 -2.60 -15.85
C ASN A 101 10.46 -1.33 -16.25
N GLY A 102 11.04 -0.63 -15.27
CA GLY A 102 11.85 0.57 -15.51
C GLY A 102 13.12 0.33 -16.32
N PHE A 103 13.73 -0.86 -16.25
CA PHE A 103 14.85 -1.23 -17.12
C PHE A 103 14.42 -1.49 -18.56
N ALA A 104 13.21 -2.02 -18.78
CA ALA A 104 12.65 -2.20 -20.13
C ALA A 104 12.39 -0.83 -20.80
N ASP A 105 11.92 0.16 -20.03
CA ASP A 105 11.71 1.53 -20.49
C ASP A 105 12.99 2.38 -20.47
N GLY A 106 13.99 1.96 -19.69
CA GLY A 106 15.24 2.69 -19.42
C GLY A 106 16.14 2.89 -20.62
N ALA A 107 15.98 2.09 -21.69
CA ALA A 107 16.65 2.32 -22.96
C ALA A 107 16.30 3.70 -23.57
N ALA A 108 15.06 4.17 -23.37
CA ALA A 108 14.63 5.52 -23.78
C ALA A 108 15.22 6.61 -22.86
N VAL A 109 15.47 6.29 -21.59
CA VAL A 109 16.03 7.20 -20.57
C VAL A 109 17.53 7.42 -20.77
N ILE A 110 18.27 6.39 -21.17
CA ILE A 110 19.73 6.47 -21.43
C ILE A 110 20.04 7.37 -22.64
N LEU A 111 19.11 7.49 -23.58
CA LEU A 111 19.24 8.36 -24.77
C LEU A 111 18.71 9.79 -24.54
N ALA A 112 18.27 10.11 -23.31
CA ALA A 112 17.68 11.41 -23.02
C ALA A 112 18.74 12.53 -23.00
N PRO A 113 18.44 13.73 -23.55
CA PRO A 113 19.33 14.89 -23.46
C PRO A 113 19.68 15.26 -22.01
N ASP A 114 20.90 15.76 -21.77
CA ASP A 114 21.40 16.15 -20.43
C ASP A 114 20.47 17.09 -19.64
N SER A 115 19.69 17.92 -20.35
CA SER A 115 18.69 18.81 -19.76
C SER A 115 17.55 18.08 -19.01
N ARG A 116 17.42 16.75 -19.19
CA ARG A 116 16.38 15.91 -18.58
C ARG A 116 16.90 15.06 -17.41
N MET A 117 18.20 15.07 -17.12
CA MET A 117 18.82 14.27 -16.04
C MET A 117 18.28 14.63 -14.65
N SER A 118 18.03 15.90 -14.37
CA SER A 118 17.45 16.35 -13.10
C SER A 118 16.05 15.79 -12.86
N LEU A 119 15.22 15.76 -13.92
CA LEU A 119 13.87 15.20 -13.88
C LEU A 119 13.89 13.68 -13.67
N ILE A 120 14.80 12.97 -14.34
CA ILE A 120 14.99 11.53 -14.14
C ILE A 120 15.34 11.22 -12.68
N VAL A 121 16.27 11.98 -12.08
CA VAL A 121 16.64 11.81 -10.66
C VAL A 121 15.43 12.01 -9.74
N VAL A 122 14.64 13.07 -9.96
CA VAL A 122 13.43 13.33 -9.16
C VAL A 122 12.43 12.17 -9.27
N ILE A 123 12.23 11.63 -10.47
CA ILE A 123 11.33 10.51 -10.70
C ILE A 123 11.82 9.23 -10.01
N VAL A 124 13.12 8.93 -10.07
CA VAL A 124 13.72 7.78 -9.36
C VAL A 124 13.52 7.91 -7.85
N VAL A 125 13.76 9.10 -7.29
CA VAL A 125 13.54 9.38 -5.86
C VAL A 125 12.06 9.21 -5.50
N ALA A 126 11.14 9.70 -6.34
CA ALA A 126 9.70 9.55 -6.15
C ALA A 126 9.26 8.07 -6.19
N PHE A 127 9.83 7.27 -7.09
CA PHE A 127 9.60 5.81 -7.11
C PHE A 127 10.09 5.14 -5.84
N GLY A 128 11.32 5.46 -5.40
CA GLY A 128 11.87 4.93 -4.15
C GLY A 128 11.00 5.25 -2.94
N ALA A 129 10.55 6.50 -2.83
CA ALA A 129 9.63 6.93 -1.78
C ALA A 129 8.29 6.16 -1.84
N THR A 130 7.76 5.96 -3.06
CA THR A 130 6.51 5.22 -3.30
C THR A 130 6.62 3.76 -2.85
N VAL A 131 7.73 3.10 -3.17
CA VAL A 131 8.03 1.71 -2.77
C VAL A 131 8.06 1.56 -1.25
N VAL A 132 8.74 2.48 -0.56
CA VAL A 132 8.82 2.48 0.91
C VAL A 132 7.46 2.78 1.54
N ALA A 133 6.72 3.75 0.99
CA ALA A 133 5.40 4.14 1.47
C ALA A 133 4.36 3.02 1.32
N HIS A 134 4.49 2.18 0.30
CA HIS A 134 3.51 1.13 -0.03
C HIS A 134 3.19 0.21 1.16
N GLY A 135 4.22 -0.39 1.76
CA GLY A 135 4.04 -1.28 2.90
C GLY A 135 3.56 -0.57 4.17
N MET A 136 3.97 0.70 4.36
CA MET A 136 3.52 1.51 5.50
C MET A 136 2.03 1.80 5.41
N PHE A 137 1.59 2.23 4.24
CA PHE A 137 0.22 2.64 4.00
C PHE A 137 -0.74 1.46 4.07
N ALA A 138 -0.39 0.32 3.46
CA ALA A 138 -1.18 -0.92 3.56
C ALA A 138 -1.41 -1.34 5.02
N GLN A 139 -0.38 -1.27 5.85
CA GLN A 139 -0.49 -1.59 7.28
C GLN A 139 -1.27 -0.57 8.08
N PHE A 140 -1.09 0.72 7.79
CA PHE A 140 -1.83 1.80 8.44
C PHE A 140 -3.34 1.62 8.21
N VAL A 141 -3.75 1.42 6.96
CA VAL A 141 -5.17 1.25 6.62
C VAL A 141 -5.72 -0.05 7.20
N ALA A 142 -5.00 -1.17 7.05
CA ALA A 142 -5.43 -2.45 7.60
C ALA A 142 -5.61 -2.42 9.12
N ARG A 143 -4.71 -1.76 9.86
CA ARG A 143 -4.85 -1.56 11.32
C ARG A 143 -6.09 -0.76 11.67
N ARG A 144 -6.27 0.39 11.00
CA ARG A 144 -7.40 1.29 11.26
C ARG A 144 -8.74 0.65 10.96
N LEU A 145 -8.81 -0.19 9.93
CA LEU A 145 -9.99 -0.99 9.61
C LEU A 145 -10.22 -2.08 10.65
N ALA A 146 -9.17 -2.79 11.08
CA ALA A 146 -9.29 -3.81 12.12
C ALA A 146 -9.78 -3.23 13.46
N GLU A 147 -9.29 -2.06 13.86
CA GLU A 147 -9.75 -1.33 15.05
C GLU A 147 -11.23 -0.95 14.97
N ARG A 148 -11.69 -0.46 13.81
CA ARG A 148 -13.11 -0.11 13.58
C ARG A 148 -14.00 -1.34 13.59
N LEU A 149 -13.58 -2.43 12.97
CA LEU A 149 -14.34 -3.69 12.92
C LEU A 149 -14.36 -4.41 14.26
N ALA A 150 -13.35 -4.20 15.11
CA ALA A 150 -13.30 -4.74 16.46
C ALA A 150 -14.18 -3.96 17.48
N GLY A 151 -14.74 -2.82 17.09
CA GLY A 151 -15.68 -2.07 17.93
C GLY A 151 -15.05 -1.48 19.19
N ALA A 152 -13.83 -0.92 19.11
CA ALA A 152 -13.28 -0.18 20.23
C ALA A 152 -14.19 1.04 20.53
N PRO A 153 -14.79 1.14 21.75
CA PRO A 153 -15.47 2.36 22.14
C PRO A 153 -14.45 3.49 22.06
N ALA A 154 -14.86 4.63 21.51
CA ALA A 154 -14.17 5.87 21.78
C ALA A 154 -14.24 6.05 23.31
N THR A 155 -13.20 5.63 24.03
CA THR A 155 -12.97 6.08 25.40
C THR A 155 -12.56 7.54 25.28
N THR A 156 -13.54 8.40 25.02
CA THR A 156 -13.45 9.80 25.39
C THR A 156 -13.49 9.79 26.91
N PRO A 157 -12.39 10.10 27.63
CA PRO A 157 -12.50 10.37 29.05
C PRO A 157 -13.38 11.62 29.14
N LEU A 158 -14.55 11.53 29.78
CA LEU A 158 -15.29 12.72 30.16
C LEU A 158 -14.39 13.53 31.11
N PRO A 159 -14.01 14.77 30.78
CA PRO A 159 -13.33 15.64 31.74
C PRO A 159 -14.34 15.96 32.85
N GLY A 160 -14.14 15.44 34.06
CA GLY A 160 -14.92 15.89 35.21
C GLY A 160 -15.21 14.92 36.36
N THR A 161 -14.81 13.64 36.34
CA THR A 161 -15.02 12.78 37.51
C THR A 161 -13.92 12.95 38.56
N THR A 162 -14.05 13.97 39.41
CA THR A 162 -13.51 13.95 40.77
C THR A 162 -14.48 13.16 41.65
N ALA A 163 -14.05 12.00 42.15
CA ALA A 163 -14.76 11.27 43.19
C ALA A 163 -14.58 12.00 44.55
N PRO A 164 -15.62 12.06 45.40
CA PRO A 164 -15.53 12.74 46.70
C PRO A 164 -14.84 11.85 47.74
N ALA A 165 -14.04 12.48 48.59
CA ALA A 165 -13.69 12.01 49.92
C ALA A 165 -13.91 13.15 50.90
#